data_AF-A0A3E0DVS0-F1
#
_entry.id   AF-A0A3E0DVS0-F1
#
_cell.length_a   1.000
_cell.length_b   1.000
_cell.length_c   1.000
_cell.angle_alpha   90.00
_cell.angle_beta   90.00
_cell.angle_gamma   90.00
#
_symmetry.space_group_name_H-M   'P 1'
#
loop_
_entity.id
_entity.type
_entity.pdbx_description
1 polymer ?
#
loop_
_entity_poly.entity_id
_entity_poly.type
_entity_poly.pdbx_seq_one_letter_code
_entity_poly.pdbx_strand_id
1 'polypeptide(L)'
;MNNVIEKINNSLNLQMGLVVPPASHREETQTLTQKILLKTEQLPVFLNIIKNGCRENALSFVFDNKSPHNKLLTLITPSSEEIAIFHIMLSNKGLSNPLIESNEALTGNRKTRFPVTQLRRHKLLTNNFISLIGPDGVGKTTISSAIQQAIPAKTFRYKRTYRRSFIYKALYLLRRRKQLQKNDYDDLYPNKVLITSLLRLYVHSLSSFLSRKTILCDRYSNDNLASQLRAKEPAKASSRMLRKSRFIPAPKTIIQLDAPAETILSRRAELSEDTINFLSDFYLESSVLIKPKKFIYLNTNIPFERTQKLVLKLLSI
;
A
#
# COMPACT_ATOMS: atom_id res chain seq x y z
N MET A 1 21.83 -9.96 11.27
CA MET A 1 20.68 -9.05 11.02
C MET A 1 21.05 -7.58 11.11
N ASN A 2 21.98 -7.21 12.01
CA ASN A 2 22.52 -5.84 12.14
C ASN A 2 22.94 -5.21 10.81
N ASN A 3 23.58 -5.99 9.93
CA ASN A 3 23.98 -5.54 8.59
C ASN A 3 22.80 -5.02 7.73
N VAL A 4 21.60 -5.64 7.83
CA VAL A 4 20.44 -5.19 7.03
C VAL A 4 19.94 -3.83 7.48
N ILE A 5 19.84 -3.63 8.80
CA ILE A 5 19.43 -2.34 9.38
C ILE A 5 20.48 -1.27 9.09
N GLU A 6 21.76 -1.61 9.18
CA GLU A 6 22.86 -0.70 8.85
C GLU A 6 22.79 -0.26 7.38
N LYS A 7 22.59 -1.19 6.45
CA LYS A 7 22.35 -0.88 5.03
C LYS A 7 21.15 0.03 4.82
N ILE A 8 20.04 -0.24 5.51
CA ILE A 8 18.84 0.61 5.47
C ILE A 8 19.17 2.02 5.98
N ASN A 9 19.82 2.15 7.14
CA ASN A 9 20.19 3.43 7.72
C ASN A 9 21.17 4.21 6.83
N ASN A 10 22.15 3.53 6.24
CA ASN A 10 23.07 4.12 5.26
C ASN A 10 22.31 4.63 4.03
N SER A 11 21.36 3.86 3.50
CA SER A 11 20.53 4.28 2.37
C SER A 11 19.65 5.48 2.72
N LEU A 12 19.08 5.50 3.93
CA LEU A 12 18.31 6.64 4.45
C LEU A 12 19.17 7.90 4.58
N ASN A 13 20.39 7.77 5.09
CA ASN A 13 21.33 8.88 5.21
C ASN A 13 21.74 9.41 3.83
N LEU A 14 22.16 8.52 2.92
CA LEU A 14 22.61 8.90 1.58
C LEU A 14 21.51 9.56 0.74
N GLN A 15 20.29 9.03 0.77
CA GLN A 15 19.21 9.52 -0.12
C GLN A 15 18.37 10.63 0.50
N MET A 16 18.28 10.71 1.83
CA MET A 16 17.39 11.65 2.50
C MET A 16 18.10 12.62 3.45
N GLY A 17 19.42 12.46 3.66
CA GLY A 17 20.18 13.22 4.66
C GLY A 17 19.72 12.95 6.10
N LEU A 18 19.07 11.80 6.34
CA LEU A 18 18.58 11.43 7.67
C LEU A 18 19.72 10.83 8.47
N VAL A 19 20.22 11.60 9.43
CA VAL A 19 21.16 11.08 10.43
C VAL A 19 20.38 10.20 11.39
N VAL A 20 20.43 8.89 11.13
CA VAL A 20 19.89 7.88 12.04
C VAL A 20 21.00 7.55 13.05
N PRO A 21 20.75 7.67 14.37
CA PRO A 21 21.78 7.35 15.36
C PRO A 21 22.24 5.89 15.15
N PRO A 22 23.56 5.64 15.17
CA PRO A 22 24.08 4.29 15.01
C PRO A 22 23.49 3.39 16.09
N ALA A 23 23.21 2.13 15.75
CA ALA A 23 22.84 1.14 16.74
C ALA A 23 24.07 0.92 17.63
N SER A 24 24.12 1.57 18.80
CA SER A 24 25.13 1.27 19.82
C SER A 24 25.12 -0.23 20.12
N HIS A 25 26.29 -0.83 20.39
CA HIS A 25 26.47 -2.27 20.64
C HIS A 25 25.30 -2.86 21.44
N ARG A 26 24.45 -3.62 20.75
CA ARG A 26 23.26 -4.27 21.32
C ARG A 26 23.42 -5.78 21.23
N GLU A 27 22.91 -6.45 22.25
CA GLU A 27 22.69 -7.89 22.23
C GLU A 27 21.78 -8.26 21.04
N GLU A 28 22.11 -9.35 20.34
CA GLU A 28 21.47 -9.75 19.07
C GLU A 28 19.94 -9.96 19.16
N THR A 29 19.39 -10.08 20.37
CA THR A 29 17.97 -10.38 20.63
C THR A 29 17.09 -9.16 20.87
N GLN A 30 17.67 -7.96 21.08
CA GLN A 30 16.88 -6.78 21.42
C GLN A 30 16.34 -6.06 20.18
N THR A 31 15.01 -5.89 20.11
CA THR A 31 14.35 -5.11 19.06
C THR A 31 14.87 -3.66 19.04
N LEU A 32 15.37 -3.23 17.88
CA LEU A 32 15.89 -1.87 17.70
C LEU A 32 14.74 -0.87 17.64
N THR A 33 14.73 0.15 18.50
CA THR A 33 13.72 1.22 18.44
C THR A 33 14.37 2.53 18.02
N GLN A 34 13.87 3.13 16.93
CA GLN A 34 14.36 4.38 16.38
C GLN A 34 13.24 5.41 16.23
N LYS A 35 13.54 6.68 16.52
CA LYS A 35 12.63 7.81 16.29
C LYS A 35 13.10 8.56 15.05
N ILE A 36 12.22 8.78 14.09
CA ILE A 36 12.53 9.47 12.84
C ILE A 36 11.57 10.65 12.66
N LEU A 37 12.12 11.85 12.44
CA LEU A 37 11.35 13.02 12.05
C LEU A 37 11.40 13.16 10.53
N LEU A 38 10.25 13.13 9.86
CA LEU A 38 10.15 13.27 8.41
C LEU A 38 9.19 14.40 8.03
N LYS A 39 9.46 15.07 6.92
CA LYS A 39 8.42 15.84 6.23
C LYS A 39 7.41 14.88 5.59
N THR A 40 6.16 15.30 5.43
CA THR A 40 5.12 14.42 4.88
C THR A 40 5.43 13.95 3.45
N GLU A 41 6.04 14.81 2.64
CA GLU A 41 6.48 14.52 1.27
C GLU A 41 7.64 13.51 1.18
N GLN A 42 8.40 13.34 2.26
CA GLN A 42 9.52 12.40 2.33
C GLN A 42 9.08 10.96 2.64
N LEU A 43 7.85 10.78 3.13
CA LEU A 43 7.34 9.47 3.56
C LEU A 43 7.35 8.40 2.44
N PRO A 44 6.94 8.68 1.19
CA PRO A 44 7.00 7.69 0.12
C PRO A 44 8.43 7.22 -0.17
N VAL A 45 9.40 8.14 -0.19
CA VAL A 45 10.83 7.83 -0.42
C VAL A 45 11.36 6.97 0.71
N PHE A 46 11.10 7.37 1.97
CA PHE A 46 11.45 6.59 3.15
C PHE A 46 10.94 5.14 3.04
N LEU A 47 9.64 4.97 2.78
CA LEU A 47 9.04 3.64 2.67
C LEU A 47 9.62 2.83 1.51
N ASN A 48 10.00 3.48 0.40
CA ASN A 48 10.61 2.79 -0.72
C ASN A 48 12.01 2.25 -0.38
N ILE A 49 12.81 3.03 0.33
CA ILE A 49 14.13 2.60 0.83
C ILE A 49 13.96 1.39 1.77
N ILE A 50 13.03 1.48 2.73
CA ILE A 50 12.70 0.36 3.62
C ILE A 50 12.28 -0.88 2.81
N LYS A 51 11.39 -0.70 1.83
CA LYS A 51 10.88 -1.79 0.99
C LYS A 51 12.00 -2.47 0.22
N ASN A 52 12.91 -1.73 -0.38
CA ASN A 52 14.02 -2.30 -1.15
C ASN A 52 14.95 -3.13 -0.26
N GLY A 53 15.32 -2.58 0.92
CA GLY A 53 16.06 -3.34 1.91
C GLY A 53 15.32 -4.61 2.36
N CYS A 54 14.00 -4.54 2.51
CA CYS A 54 13.19 -5.73 2.84
C CYS A 54 13.11 -6.74 1.69
N ARG A 55 13.03 -6.27 0.44
CA ARG A 55 12.95 -7.10 -0.76
C ARG A 55 14.20 -7.96 -0.92
N GLU A 56 15.37 -7.33 -0.77
CA GLU A 56 16.69 -7.96 -0.90
C GLU A 56 16.98 -8.98 0.22
N ASN A 57 16.49 -8.72 1.43
CA ASN A 57 16.84 -9.50 2.62
C ASN A 57 15.70 -10.40 3.12
N ALA A 58 14.70 -10.67 2.27
CA ALA A 58 13.56 -11.51 2.60
C ALA A 58 12.76 -11.05 3.86
N LEU A 59 12.80 -9.76 4.19
CA LEU A 59 12.08 -9.19 5.34
C LEU A 59 10.69 -8.69 4.93
N SER A 60 9.81 -8.54 5.92
CA SER A 60 8.49 -7.93 5.76
C SER A 60 8.33 -6.76 6.73
N PHE A 61 7.35 -5.90 6.49
CA PHE A 61 7.06 -4.81 7.44
C PHE A 61 5.58 -4.48 7.57
N VAL A 62 5.22 -3.96 8.74
CA VAL A 62 3.90 -3.37 9.02
C VAL A 62 4.07 -1.87 9.20
N PHE A 63 3.28 -1.09 8.48
CA PHE A 63 3.18 0.36 8.62
C PHE A 63 1.80 0.73 9.17
N ASP A 64 1.74 1.14 10.43
CA ASP A 64 0.55 1.62 11.10
C ASP A 64 0.37 3.13 10.84
N ASN A 65 -0.78 3.44 10.26
CA ASN A 65 -1.18 4.77 9.82
C ASN A 65 -2.42 5.28 10.60
N LYS A 66 -2.67 4.75 11.82
CA LYS A 66 -3.76 5.17 12.71
C LYS A 66 -3.70 6.66 13.06
N SER A 67 -2.52 7.20 13.38
CA SER A 67 -2.35 8.63 13.70
C SER A 67 -1.87 9.40 12.48
N PRO A 68 -2.40 10.61 12.20
CA PRO A 68 -1.99 11.41 11.05
C PRO A 68 -0.52 11.86 11.13
N HIS A 69 -0.02 12.11 12.33
CA HIS A 69 1.33 12.66 12.58
C HIS A 69 2.31 11.61 13.07
N ASN A 70 1.86 10.62 13.84
CA ASN A 70 2.72 9.58 14.38
C ASN A 70 2.44 8.29 13.63
N LYS A 71 3.44 7.73 12.96
CA LYS A 71 3.36 6.42 12.30
C LYS A 71 4.26 5.46 13.05
N LEU A 72 3.93 4.19 12.95
CA LEU A 72 4.75 3.11 13.44
C LEU A 72 5.10 2.21 12.27
N LEU A 73 6.39 1.93 12.07
CA LEU A 73 6.83 0.91 11.13
C LEU A 73 7.59 -0.18 11.87
N THR A 74 7.17 -1.42 11.74
CA THR A 74 7.81 -2.58 12.37
C THR A 74 8.37 -3.50 11.30
N LEU A 75 9.69 -3.78 11.34
CA LEU A 75 10.40 -4.74 10.49
C LEU A 75 10.39 -6.12 11.14
N ILE A 76 10.05 -7.13 10.34
CA ILE A 76 9.78 -8.49 10.82
C ILE A 76 10.48 -9.51 9.92
N THR A 77 11.10 -10.50 10.55
CA THR A 77 11.78 -11.62 9.89
C THR A 77 10.81 -12.64 9.30
N PRO A 78 11.31 -13.55 8.45
CA PRO A 78 10.61 -14.79 8.12
C PRO A 78 10.26 -15.67 9.33
N SER A 79 11.04 -15.59 10.42
CA SER A 79 10.75 -16.30 11.70
C SER A 79 9.70 -15.58 12.56
N SER A 80 9.15 -14.45 12.10
CA SER A 80 8.16 -13.63 12.82
C SER A 80 8.72 -12.88 14.05
N GLU A 81 10.03 -12.67 14.09
CA GLU A 81 10.70 -11.86 15.11
C GLU A 81 10.72 -10.39 14.69
N GLU A 82 10.46 -9.49 15.64
CA GLU A 82 10.52 -8.04 15.44
C GLU A 82 11.96 -7.55 15.59
N ILE A 83 12.54 -7.08 14.49
CA ILE A 83 13.95 -6.69 14.45
C ILE A 83 14.10 -5.20 14.73
N ALA A 84 13.19 -4.39 14.19
CA ALA A 84 13.24 -2.94 14.33
C ALA A 84 11.85 -2.30 14.34
N ILE A 85 11.72 -1.23 15.12
CA ILE A 85 10.53 -0.39 15.24
C ILE A 85 10.96 1.06 14.98
N PHE A 86 10.36 1.68 13.98
CA PHE A 86 10.55 3.08 13.64
C PHE A 86 9.30 3.88 14.06
N HIS A 87 9.48 4.76 15.03
CA HIS A 87 8.49 5.78 15.41
C HIS A 87 8.69 7.00 14.51
N ILE A 88 7.83 7.15 13.52
CA ILE A 88 7.95 8.18 12.49
C ILE A 88 7.03 9.35 12.84
N MET A 89 7.61 10.51 13.11
CA MET A 89 6.90 11.76 13.35
C MET A 89 6.87 12.59 12.07
N LEU A 90 5.68 12.93 11.58
CA LEU A 90 5.49 13.72 10.37
C LEU A 90 5.28 15.20 10.69
N SER A 91 6.16 16.05 10.17
CA SER A 91 6.00 17.49 10.18
C SER A 91 5.20 17.96 8.94
N ASN A 92 4.22 18.85 9.18
CA ASN A 92 3.40 19.45 8.12
C ASN A 92 3.86 20.87 7.75
N LYS A 93 4.61 21.53 8.63
CA LYS A 93 5.24 22.82 8.35
C LYS A 93 6.60 22.51 7.72
N GLY A 94 6.98 23.26 6.67
CA GLY A 94 8.41 23.37 6.35
C GLY A 94 9.12 23.70 7.66
N LEU A 95 10.20 22.98 7.98
CA LEU A 95 11.01 23.28 9.17
C LEU A 95 11.62 24.69 9.01
N SER A 96 10.81 25.74 9.20
CA SER A 96 11.30 27.01 9.70
C SER A 96 11.62 26.76 11.17
N ASN A 97 12.88 27.03 11.53
CA ASN A 97 13.54 26.65 12.78
C ASN A 97 12.61 26.52 14.01
N PRO A 98 12.64 25.40 14.74
CA PRO A 98 11.83 25.20 15.95
C PRO A 98 12.28 26.04 17.17
N LEU A 99 13.18 27.00 16.99
CA LEU A 99 13.75 27.79 18.09
C LEU A 99 13.24 29.24 18.20
N ILE A 100 12.41 29.72 17.26
CA ILE A 100 11.88 31.09 17.32
C ILE A 100 10.45 31.13 16.75
N GLU A 101 9.44 30.79 17.53
CA GLU A 101 8.05 31.22 17.27
C GLU A 101 7.34 31.33 18.63
N SER A 102 7.67 32.38 19.38
CA SER A 102 6.86 32.89 20.48
C SER A 102 5.71 33.74 19.93
N ASN A 103 4.49 33.38 20.33
CA ASN A 103 3.33 34.26 20.58
C ASN A 103 2.67 35.11 19.48
N GLU A 104 3.00 35.01 18.19
CA GLU A 104 2.18 35.72 17.19
C GLU A 104 0.96 34.91 16.71
N ALA A 105 -0.20 35.41 17.13
CA ALA A 105 -1.54 34.95 16.84
C ALA A 105 -1.83 34.84 15.33
N LEU A 106 -2.12 33.63 14.89
CA LEU A 106 -2.61 33.34 13.54
C LEU A 106 -4.14 33.40 13.47
N THR A 107 -4.70 34.61 13.42
CA THR A 107 -6.03 34.86 12.81
C THR A 107 -5.86 35.03 11.30
N GLY A 108 -5.41 33.97 10.63
CA GLY A 108 -5.22 33.93 9.19
C GLY A 108 -6.24 33.01 8.52
N ASN A 109 -7.21 33.60 7.83
CA ASN A 109 -8.32 32.98 7.10
C ASN A 109 -7.83 31.86 6.16
N ARG A 110 -7.84 30.60 6.64
CA ARG A 110 -7.47 29.42 5.83
C ARG A 110 -8.63 29.06 4.91
N LYS A 111 -8.50 29.46 3.64
CA LYS A 111 -9.37 29.04 2.53
C LYS A 111 -9.63 27.53 2.62
N THR A 112 -10.90 27.24 2.84
CA THR A 112 -11.63 25.97 2.87
C THR A 112 -10.92 24.80 2.17
N ARG A 113 -10.34 23.91 2.98
CA ARG A 113 -9.96 22.56 2.50
C ARG A 113 -11.25 21.82 2.11
N PHE A 114 -11.30 21.30 0.89
CA PHE A 114 -12.46 20.55 0.35
C PHE A 114 -13.06 19.56 1.38
N PRO A 115 -14.40 19.53 1.54
CA PRO A 115 -15.11 18.73 2.54
C PRO A 115 -14.89 17.22 2.38
N VAL A 116 -14.51 16.75 1.20
CA VAL A 116 -14.25 15.33 0.90
C VAL A 116 -13.14 14.75 1.79
N THR A 117 -12.12 15.53 2.13
CA THR A 117 -11.03 15.06 3.00
C THR A 117 -11.45 14.88 4.45
N GLN A 118 -12.43 15.67 4.91
CA GLN A 118 -13.05 15.51 6.22
C GLN A 118 -14.02 14.33 6.20
N LEU A 119 -14.79 14.13 5.12
CA LEU A 119 -15.71 13.00 4.98
C LEU A 119 -14.97 11.66 5.14
N ARG A 120 -13.80 11.51 4.53
CA ARG A 120 -12.95 10.31 4.64
C ARG A 120 -12.44 10.05 6.06
N ARG A 121 -12.32 11.09 6.89
CA ARG A 121 -11.92 10.95 8.30
C ARG A 121 -13.05 10.43 9.18
N HIS A 122 -14.30 10.49 8.74
CA HIS A 122 -15.40 9.90 9.50
C HIS A 122 -15.24 8.38 9.56
N LYS A 123 -15.32 7.84 10.78
CA LYS A 123 -15.25 6.40 11.08
C LYS A 123 -16.22 5.56 10.23
N LEU A 124 -17.32 6.16 9.75
CA LEU A 124 -18.31 5.54 8.85
C LEU A 124 -17.74 5.11 7.49
N LEU A 125 -16.65 5.73 7.02
CA LEU A 125 -15.93 5.31 5.82
C LEU A 125 -14.71 4.42 6.13
N THR A 126 -14.46 4.13 7.41
CA THR A 126 -13.48 3.13 7.79
C THR A 126 -14.12 1.75 7.72
N ASN A 127 -13.86 1.05 6.64
CA ASN A 127 -14.48 -0.24 6.36
C ASN A 127 -13.64 -1.39 6.92
N ASN A 128 -14.19 -2.60 6.89
CA ASN A 128 -13.51 -3.82 7.33
C ASN A 128 -12.85 -4.58 6.16
N PHE A 129 -12.35 -3.85 5.16
CA PHE A 129 -11.66 -4.46 4.03
C PHE A 129 -10.20 -4.76 4.36
N ILE A 130 -9.79 -5.98 4.03
CA ILE A 130 -8.40 -6.38 3.86
C ILE A 130 -8.21 -6.59 2.36
N SER A 131 -7.37 -5.79 1.71
CA SER A 131 -7.11 -5.94 0.27
C SER A 131 -5.73 -6.51 0.00
N LEU A 132 -5.65 -7.49 -0.89
CA LEU A 132 -4.41 -8.10 -1.36
C LEU A 132 -4.03 -7.49 -2.70
N ILE A 133 -2.86 -6.87 -2.80
CA ILE A 133 -2.30 -6.30 -4.03
C ILE A 133 -0.91 -6.89 -4.30
N GLY A 134 -0.46 -6.81 -5.54
CA GLY A 134 0.83 -7.35 -5.98
C GLY A 134 0.77 -7.84 -7.43
N PRO A 135 1.93 -8.03 -8.09
CA PRO A 135 2.01 -8.51 -9.47
C PRO A 135 1.41 -9.92 -9.63
N ASP A 136 1.07 -10.31 -10.86
CA ASP A 136 0.59 -11.66 -11.13
C ASP A 136 1.74 -12.68 -10.98
N GLY A 137 1.47 -13.83 -10.34
CA GLY A 137 2.51 -14.81 -9.98
C GLY A 137 3.03 -14.72 -8.53
N VAL A 138 2.75 -13.65 -7.79
CA VAL A 138 3.28 -13.45 -6.41
C VAL A 138 2.58 -14.27 -5.31
N GLY A 139 1.61 -15.13 -5.63
CA GLY A 139 0.92 -15.98 -4.64
C GLY A 139 -0.31 -15.38 -3.95
N LYS A 140 -0.93 -14.33 -4.53
CA LYS A 140 -2.14 -13.67 -3.96
C LYS A 140 -3.28 -14.63 -3.61
N THR A 141 -3.60 -15.57 -4.51
CA THR A 141 -4.70 -16.53 -4.30
C THR A 141 -4.41 -17.50 -3.17
N THR A 142 -3.17 -17.96 -3.06
CA THR A 142 -2.73 -18.89 -2.00
C THR A 142 -2.79 -18.22 -0.64
N ILE A 143 -2.23 -17.00 -0.53
CA ILE A 143 -2.29 -16.20 0.71
C ILE A 143 -3.72 -15.80 1.05
N SER A 144 -4.55 -15.48 0.06
CA SER A 144 -5.97 -15.19 0.29
C SER A 144 -6.68 -16.39 0.91
N SER A 145 -6.38 -17.60 0.47
CA SER A 145 -6.98 -18.83 0.98
C SER A 145 -6.53 -19.10 2.42
N ALA A 146 -5.24 -18.93 2.71
CA ALA A 146 -4.71 -19.05 4.07
C ALA A 146 -5.35 -18.05 5.05
N ILE A 147 -5.54 -16.78 4.63
CA ILE A 147 -6.23 -15.78 5.45
C ILE A 147 -7.69 -16.16 5.69
N GLN A 148 -8.39 -16.69 4.69
CA GLN A 148 -9.80 -17.12 4.83
C GLN A 148 -9.97 -18.29 5.79
N GLN A 149 -9.01 -19.22 5.83
CA GLN A 149 -9.02 -20.34 6.77
C GLN A 149 -8.83 -19.86 8.21
N ALA A 150 -7.98 -18.86 8.43
CA ALA A 150 -7.68 -18.35 9.76
C ALA A 150 -8.67 -17.27 10.27
N ILE A 151 -9.24 -16.48 9.36
CA ILE A 151 -10.12 -15.35 9.68
C ILE A 151 -11.42 -15.53 8.89
N PRO A 152 -12.60 -15.61 9.55
CA PRO A 152 -13.88 -15.72 8.87
C PRO A 152 -14.15 -14.42 8.09
N ALA A 153 -13.77 -14.41 6.82
CA ALA A 153 -13.85 -13.26 5.95
C ALA A 153 -14.66 -13.58 4.69
N LYS A 154 -15.55 -12.67 4.31
CA LYS A 154 -16.26 -12.77 3.03
C LYS A 154 -15.30 -12.42 1.90
N THR A 155 -15.13 -13.35 0.95
CA THR A 155 -14.31 -13.08 -0.23
C THR A 155 -15.00 -12.13 -1.19
N PHE A 156 -14.21 -11.23 -1.75
CA PHE A 156 -14.67 -10.27 -2.72
C PHE A 156 -13.61 -10.07 -3.80
N ARG A 157 -14.01 -10.18 -5.07
CA ARG A 157 -13.09 -9.92 -6.17
C ARG A 157 -13.30 -8.51 -6.67
N TYR A 158 -12.29 -7.65 -6.57
CA TYR A 158 -12.40 -6.23 -6.92
C TYR A 158 -12.99 -6.01 -8.32
N LYS A 159 -12.58 -6.81 -9.31
CA LYS A 159 -13.08 -6.70 -10.70
C LYS A 159 -14.61 -6.79 -10.82
N ARG A 160 -15.30 -7.45 -9.88
CA ARG A 160 -16.77 -7.54 -9.89
C ARG A 160 -17.43 -6.19 -9.61
N THR A 161 -16.75 -5.24 -8.95
CA THR A 161 -17.28 -3.89 -8.67
C THR A 161 -17.68 -3.18 -9.95
N TYR A 162 -16.80 -3.15 -10.95
CA TYR A 162 -17.05 -2.45 -12.20
C TYR A 162 -17.60 -3.37 -13.30
N ARG A 163 -17.14 -4.63 -13.45
CA ARG A 163 -17.59 -5.48 -14.58
C ARG A 163 -19.08 -5.84 -14.54
N ARG A 164 -19.70 -5.83 -13.36
CA ARG A 164 -21.15 -6.01 -13.21
C ARG A 164 -21.94 -4.71 -13.38
N SER A 165 -21.29 -3.56 -13.52
CA SER A 165 -21.94 -2.26 -13.64
C SER A 165 -22.58 -2.12 -15.01
N PHE A 166 -23.81 -1.59 -15.07
CA PHE A 166 -24.47 -1.29 -16.33
C PHE A 166 -23.65 -0.29 -17.15
N ILE A 167 -23.11 0.74 -16.49
CA ILE A 167 -22.25 1.75 -17.11
C ILE A 167 -21.02 1.11 -17.77
N TYR A 168 -20.35 0.17 -17.07
CA TYR A 168 -19.21 -0.56 -17.63
C TYR A 168 -19.63 -1.38 -18.85
N LYS A 169 -20.74 -2.15 -18.76
CA LYS A 169 -21.23 -2.97 -19.87
C LYS A 169 -21.56 -2.12 -21.10
N ALA A 170 -22.22 -0.97 -20.91
CA ALA A 170 -22.53 -0.03 -21.98
C ALA A 170 -21.24 0.55 -22.61
N LEU A 171 -20.32 1.05 -21.79
CA LEU A 171 -19.03 1.60 -22.26
C LEU A 171 -18.15 0.57 -22.97
N TYR A 172 -18.19 -0.69 -22.51
CA TYR A 172 -17.48 -1.80 -23.15
C TYR A 172 -18.14 -2.17 -24.49
N LEU A 173 -19.48 -2.28 -24.55
CA LEU A 173 -20.21 -2.61 -25.76
C LEU A 173 -19.97 -1.58 -26.87
N LEU A 174 -20.01 -0.28 -26.54
CA LEU A 174 -19.72 0.81 -27.47
C LEU A 174 -18.30 0.75 -28.06
N ARG A 175 -17.36 0.07 -27.40
CA ARG A 175 -15.96 -0.06 -27.80
C ARG A 175 -15.62 -1.46 -28.33
N ARG A 176 -16.54 -2.43 -28.23
CA ARG A 176 -16.34 -3.83 -28.64
C ARG A 176 -16.03 -3.97 -30.14
N ARG A 177 -16.37 -2.98 -30.97
CA ARG A 177 -16.00 -2.91 -32.39
C ARG A 177 -14.49 -3.04 -32.64
N LYS A 178 -13.64 -2.82 -31.63
CA LYS A 178 -12.17 -2.95 -31.72
C LYS A 178 -11.60 -4.31 -31.27
N GLN A 179 -12.43 -5.35 -31.09
CA GLN A 179 -12.01 -6.70 -30.66
C GLN A 179 -11.17 -6.77 -29.36
N LEU A 180 -11.23 -5.74 -28.49
CA LEU A 180 -10.45 -5.71 -27.25
C LEU A 180 -10.93 -6.77 -26.25
N GLN A 181 -9.99 -7.57 -25.71
CA GLN A 181 -10.30 -8.41 -24.57
C GLN A 181 -10.63 -7.55 -23.35
N LYS A 182 -11.41 -8.08 -22.41
CA LYS A 182 -11.85 -7.34 -21.22
C LYS A 182 -10.67 -6.86 -20.36
N ASN A 183 -9.60 -7.65 -20.26
CA ASN A 183 -8.43 -7.27 -19.48
C ASN A 183 -7.70 -6.08 -20.11
N ASP A 184 -7.56 -6.07 -21.44
CA ASP A 184 -6.93 -4.97 -22.18
C ASP A 184 -7.79 -3.71 -22.11
N TYR A 185 -9.11 -3.85 -22.20
CA TYR A 185 -10.03 -2.73 -22.00
C TYR A 185 -9.86 -2.10 -20.62
N ASP A 186 -9.76 -2.93 -19.57
CA ASP A 186 -9.60 -2.43 -18.20
C ASP A 186 -8.29 -1.64 -18.05
N ASP A 187 -7.23 -2.09 -18.70
CA ASP A 187 -5.87 -1.50 -18.68
C ASP A 187 -5.75 -0.22 -19.54
N LEU A 188 -6.46 -0.16 -20.67
CA LEU A 188 -6.50 1.02 -21.56
C LEU A 188 -7.39 2.14 -21.03
N TYR A 189 -8.44 1.81 -20.27
CA TYR A 189 -9.40 2.78 -19.76
C TYR A 189 -9.55 2.80 -18.23
N PRO A 190 -8.45 2.85 -17.46
CA PRO A 190 -8.46 2.65 -16.01
C PRO A 190 -9.29 3.73 -15.29
N ASN A 191 -9.40 4.93 -15.86
CA ASN A 191 -10.22 6.01 -15.29
C ASN A 191 -11.72 5.69 -15.31
N LYS A 192 -12.21 5.12 -16.42
CA LYS A 192 -13.62 4.75 -16.56
C LYS A 192 -13.94 3.58 -15.62
N VAL A 193 -13.03 2.63 -15.54
CA VAL A 193 -13.10 1.50 -14.61
C VAL A 193 -13.11 1.98 -13.16
N LEU A 194 -12.22 2.93 -12.81
CA LEU A 194 -12.15 3.50 -11.48
C LEU A 194 -13.48 4.17 -11.11
N ILE A 195 -13.97 5.10 -11.93
CA ILE A 195 -15.22 5.83 -11.67
C ILE A 195 -16.39 4.86 -11.47
N THR A 196 -16.52 3.87 -12.36
CA THR A 196 -17.60 2.87 -12.25
C THR A 196 -17.46 1.95 -11.04
N SER A 197 -16.23 1.72 -10.56
CA SER A 197 -15.98 0.94 -9.34
C SER A 197 -16.27 1.71 -8.05
N LEU A 198 -16.03 3.03 -8.02
CA LEU A 198 -16.07 3.84 -6.80
C LEU A 198 -17.44 3.77 -6.11
N LEU A 199 -18.53 3.94 -6.86
CA LEU A 199 -19.88 3.87 -6.30
C LEU A 199 -20.12 2.55 -5.54
N ARG A 200 -19.79 1.43 -6.16
CA ARG A 200 -19.96 0.11 -5.53
C ARG A 200 -18.99 -0.14 -4.39
N LEU A 201 -17.78 0.40 -4.47
CA LEU A 201 -16.84 0.33 -3.35
C LEU A 201 -17.37 1.07 -2.14
N TYR A 202 -17.94 2.26 -2.30
CA TYR A 202 -18.56 3.00 -1.20
C TYR A 202 -19.76 2.23 -0.60
N VAL A 203 -20.61 1.64 -1.44
CA VAL A 203 -21.73 0.80 -0.97
C VAL A 203 -21.22 -0.41 -0.18
N HIS A 204 -20.23 -1.14 -0.68
CA HIS A 204 -19.68 -2.28 0.06
C HIS A 204 -18.90 -1.85 1.31
N SER A 205 -18.23 -0.70 1.27
CA SER A 205 -17.54 -0.08 2.40
C SER A 205 -18.51 0.22 3.53
N LEU A 206 -19.67 0.82 3.20
CA LEU A 206 -20.73 1.09 4.16
C LEU A 206 -21.37 -0.20 4.68
N SER A 207 -21.66 -1.17 3.79
CA SER A 207 -22.23 -2.46 4.18
C SER A 207 -21.30 -3.27 5.09
N SER A 208 -19.97 -3.26 4.86
CA SER A 208 -19.02 -3.96 5.73
C SER A 208 -18.80 -3.26 7.07
N PHE A 209 -18.94 -1.93 7.09
CA PHE A 209 -18.97 -1.17 8.32
C PHE A 209 -20.20 -1.54 9.17
N LEU A 210 -21.40 -1.51 8.59
CA LEU A 210 -22.65 -1.82 9.29
C LEU A 210 -22.71 -3.28 9.76
N SER A 211 -22.32 -4.23 8.91
CA SER A 211 -22.36 -5.66 9.24
C SER A 211 -21.22 -6.12 10.14
N ARG A 212 -20.19 -5.28 10.37
CA ARG A 212 -18.94 -5.62 11.07
C ARG A 212 -18.19 -6.83 10.49
N LYS A 213 -18.57 -7.33 9.30
CA LYS A 213 -17.95 -8.47 8.65
C LYS A 213 -16.66 -8.05 7.95
N THR A 214 -15.60 -8.81 8.14
CA THR A 214 -14.34 -8.67 7.40
C THR A 214 -14.56 -9.06 5.94
N ILE A 215 -14.12 -8.21 5.02
CA ILE A 215 -14.14 -8.50 3.58
C ILE A 215 -12.70 -8.65 3.11
N LEU A 216 -12.37 -9.84 2.59
CA LEU A 216 -11.08 -10.08 1.95
C LEU A 216 -11.21 -9.81 0.46
N CYS A 217 -10.53 -8.76 0.00
CA CYS A 217 -10.60 -8.28 -1.37
C CYS A 217 -9.39 -8.73 -2.18
N ASP A 218 -9.61 -9.59 -3.17
CA ASP A 218 -8.61 -9.90 -4.20
C ASP A 218 -8.49 -8.70 -5.15
N ARG A 219 -7.32 -8.05 -5.12
CA ARG A 219 -6.98 -6.76 -5.73
C ARG A 219 -7.72 -5.58 -5.10
N TYR A 220 -7.32 -4.38 -5.50
CA TYR A 220 -8.01 -3.16 -5.11
C TYR A 220 -7.92 -2.10 -6.21
N SER A 221 -8.39 -0.90 -5.93
CA SER A 221 -8.37 0.22 -6.86
C SER A 221 -6.98 0.71 -7.26
N ASN A 222 -5.92 0.26 -6.58
CA ASN A 222 -4.54 0.51 -7.01
C ASN A 222 -4.32 0.08 -8.47
N ASP A 223 -4.87 -1.07 -8.87
CA ASP A 223 -4.78 -1.57 -10.26
C ASP A 223 -5.33 -0.57 -11.29
N ASN A 224 -6.32 0.25 -10.92
CA ASN A 224 -6.93 1.25 -11.80
C ASN A 224 -6.23 2.62 -11.73
N LEU A 225 -5.14 2.72 -10.98
CA LEU A 225 -4.28 3.91 -10.95
C LEU A 225 -3.05 3.72 -11.85
N ALA A 226 -2.84 2.54 -12.42
CA ALA A 226 -1.86 2.26 -13.46
C ALA A 226 -2.55 2.00 -14.81
N SER A 227 -1.78 2.08 -15.88
CA SER A 227 -2.18 1.77 -17.26
C SER A 227 -1.03 1.12 -18.00
N GLN A 228 -1.33 0.50 -19.15
CA GLN A 228 -0.33 -0.09 -20.05
C GLN A 228 0.47 -1.21 -19.37
N LEU A 229 -0.15 -1.95 -18.45
CA LEU A 229 0.50 -3.05 -17.75
C LEU A 229 0.73 -4.27 -18.67
N ARG A 230 -0.11 -4.47 -19.68
CA ARG A 230 0.04 -5.57 -20.66
C ARG A 230 0.29 -5.08 -22.08
N ALA A 231 0.48 -3.77 -22.24
CA ALA A 231 0.71 -3.17 -23.54
C ALA A 231 2.17 -3.32 -23.96
N LYS A 232 2.49 -3.00 -25.22
CA LYS A 232 3.89 -2.94 -25.67
C LYS A 232 4.59 -1.70 -25.12
N GLU A 233 3.83 -0.65 -24.86
CA GLU A 233 4.30 0.56 -24.22
C GLU A 233 4.64 0.32 -22.74
N PRO A 234 5.59 1.08 -22.17
CA PRO A 234 5.97 0.94 -20.77
C PRO A 234 4.79 1.24 -19.84
N ALA A 235 4.71 0.46 -18.76
CA ALA A 235 3.71 0.67 -17.71
C ALA A 235 3.79 2.10 -17.16
N LYS A 236 2.61 2.69 -16.90
CA LYS A 236 2.52 4.10 -16.54
C LYS A 236 1.56 4.34 -15.39
N ALA A 237 2.01 5.15 -14.43
CA ALA A 237 1.15 5.67 -13.37
C ALA A 237 0.19 6.74 -13.92
N SER A 238 -1.03 6.78 -13.38
CA SER A 238 -2.00 7.82 -13.71
C SER A 238 -1.45 9.21 -13.37
N SER A 239 -1.45 10.13 -14.35
CA SER A 239 -1.01 11.53 -14.18
C SER A 239 -1.69 12.31 -13.04
N ARG A 240 -2.90 11.89 -12.62
CA ARG A 240 -3.65 12.49 -11.51
C ARG A 240 -3.81 11.53 -10.33
N MET A 241 -2.82 10.66 -10.08
CA MET A 241 -2.88 9.62 -9.05
C MET A 241 -3.21 10.19 -7.67
N LEU A 242 -2.49 11.24 -7.22
CA LEU A 242 -2.75 11.93 -5.96
C LEU A 242 -4.19 12.44 -5.81
N ARG A 243 -4.78 12.95 -6.90
CA ARG A 243 -6.15 13.46 -6.87
C ARG A 243 -7.16 12.32 -6.82
N LYS A 244 -6.94 11.26 -7.60
CA LYS A 244 -7.83 10.09 -7.68
C LYS A 244 -7.82 9.28 -6.39
N SER A 245 -6.65 9.06 -5.80
CA SER A 245 -6.48 8.31 -4.55
C SER A 245 -7.27 8.91 -3.39
N ARG A 246 -7.47 10.24 -3.37
CA ARG A 246 -8.29 10.94 -2.37
C ARG A 246 -9.76 10.53 -2.40
N PHE A 247 -10.28 10.10 -3.55
CA PHE A 247 -11.68 9.67 -3.71
C PHE A 247 -11.89 8.16 -3.53
N ILE A 248 -10.83 7.38 -3.46
CA ILE A 248 -10.90 5.95 -3.19
C ILE A 248 -11.20 5.75 -1.70
N PRO A 249 -12.21 4.94 -1.31
CA PRO A 249 -12.40 4.59 0.09
C PRO A 249 -11.17 3.83 0.61
N ALA A 250 -10.63 4.22 1.77
CA ALA A 250 -9.46 3.55 2.32
C ALA A 250 -9.87 2.19 2.92
N PRO A 251 -9.22 1.06 2.55
CA PRO A 251 -9.43 -0.20 3.24
C PRO A 251 -8.83 -0.15 4.66
N LYS A 252 -9.28 -1.04 5.56
CA LYS A 252 -8.66 -1.20 6.89
C LYS A 252 -7.18 -1.55 6.74
N THR A 253 -6.92 -2.55 5.91
CA THR A 253 -5.57 -3.07 5.67
C THR A 253 -5.35 -3.25 4.17
N ILE A 254 -4.20 -2.78 3.67
CA ILE A 254 -3.65 -3.20 2.38
C ILE A 254 -2.48 -4.12 2.66
N ILE A 255 -2.47 -5.31 2.05
CA ILE A 255 -1.35 -6.23 2.05
C ILE A 255 -0.78 -6.23 0.64
N GLN A 256 0.43 -5.70 0.48
CA GLN A 256 1.21 -5.81 -0.74
C GLN A 256 2.07 -7.07 -0.67
N LEU A 257 1.82 -8.01 -1.58
CA LEU A 257 2.68 -9.15 -1.80
C LEU A 257 3.73 -8.78 -2.83
N ASP A 258 4.98 -9.07 -2.53
CA ASP A 258 6.11 -8.73 -3.39
C ASP A 258 7.17 -9.83 -3.41
N ALA A 259 7.97 -9.86 -4.47
CA ALA A 259 9.14 -10.73 -4.63
C ALA A 259 10.05 -10.13 -5.73
N PRO A 260 11.33 -10.55 -5.82
CA PRO A 260 12.17 -10.23 -6.97
C PRO A 260 11.50 -10.62 -8.30
N ALA A 261 11.76 -9.86 -9.36
CA ALA A 261 11.13 -10.08 -10.66
C ALA A 261 11.45 -11.46 -11.22
N GLU A 262 12.71 -11.90 -11.10
CA GLU A 262 13.15 -13.25 -11.43
C GLU A 262 12.29 -14.34 -10.75
N THR A 263 12.04 -14.21 -9.45
CA THR A 263 11.18 -15.13 -8.69
C THR A 263 9.73 -15.13 -9.18
N ILE A 264 9.21 -13.98 -9.62
CA ILE A 264 7.84 -13.88 -10.14
C ILE A 264 7.74 -14.48 -11.54
N LEU A 265 8.72 -14.19 -12.39
CA LEU A 265 8.80 -14.69 -13.76
C LEU A 265 8.94 -16.21 -13.80
N SER A 266 9.72 -16.79 -12.90
CA SER A 266 9.85 -18.25 -12.77
C SER A 266 8.55 -18.94 -12.32
N ARG A 267 7.67 -18.21 -11.63
CA ARG A 267 6.33 -18.70 -11.24
C ARG A 267 5.29 -18.50 -12.33
N ARG A 268 5.33 -17.35 -13.03
CA ARG A 268 4.35 -16.97 -14.07
C ARG A 268 4.90 -15.85 -14.96
N ALA A 269 5.28 -16.18 -16.18
CA ALA A 269 5.79 -15.24 -17.20
C ALA A 269 4.65 -14.50 -17.96
N GLU A 270 3.87 -13.67 -17.27
CA GLU A 270 2.80 -12.86 -17.90
C GLU A 270 3.16 -11.39 -18.13
N LEU A 271 4.12 -10.86 -17.39
CA LEU A 271 4.51 -9.46 -17.40
C LEU A 271 6.02 -9.37 -17.63
N SER A 272 6.50 -8.26 -18.19
CA SER A 272 7.95 -8.00 -18.26
C SER A 272 8.53 -7.73 -16.87
N GLU A 273 9.83 -7.96 -16.72
CA GLU A 273 10.59 -7.60 -15.51
C GLU A 273 10.38 -6.14 -15.10
N ASP A 274 10.51 -5.22 -16.06
CA ASP A 274 10.31 -3.78 -15.85
C ASP A 274 8.90 -3.48 -15.30
N THR A 275 7.87 -4.16 -15.84
CA THR A 275 6.49 -3.98 -15.38
C THR A 275 6.31 -4.52 -13.96
N ILE A 276 6.96 -5.64 -13.62
CA ILE A 276 6.91 -6.22 -12.27
C ILE A 276 7.56 -5.26 -11.27
N ASN A 277 8.75 -4.73 -11.59
CA ASN A 277 9.45 -3.77 -10.75
C ASN A 277 8.66 -2.46 -10.61
N PHE A 278 8.13 -1.92 -11.72
CA PHE A 278 7.21 -0.79 -11.71
C PHE A 278 6.03 -1.04 -10.76
N LEU A 279 5.35 -2.19 -10.87
CA LEU A 279 4.20 -2.52 -10.02
C LEU A 279 4.58 -2.62 -8.55
N SER A 280 5.76 -3.15 -8.22
CA SER A 280 6.24 -3.23 -6.84
C SER A 280 6.36 -1.84 -6.20
N ASP A 281 6.95 -0.87 -6.90
CA ASP A 281 7.09 0.52 -6.43
C ASP A 281 5.74 1.23 -6.41
N PHE A 282 5.00 1.10 -7.51
CA PHE A 282 3.72 1.74 -7.72
C PHE A 282 2.67 1.33 -6.68
N TYR A 283 2.61 0.06 -6.30
CA TYR A 283 1.67 -0.42 -5.29
C TYR A 283 1.93 0.17 -3.91
N LEU A 284 3.19 0.39 -3.54
CA LEU A 284 3.56 1.05 -2.29
C LEU A 284 3.10 2.51 -2.33
N GLU A 285 3.52 3.24 -3.36
CA GLU A 285 3.21 4.67 -3.49
C GLU A 285 1.69 4.92 -3.50
N SER A 286 0.96 4.19 -4.35
CA SER A 286 -0.49 4.32 -4.45
C SER A 286 -1.20 3.94 -3.14
N SER A 287 -0.68 2.98 -2.37
CA SER A 287 -1.22 2.61 -1.06
C SER A 287 -1.00 3.69 -0.01
N VAL A 288 0.18 4.31 0.02
CA VAL A 288 0.45 5.48 0.89
C VAL A 288 -0.51 6.61 0.59
N LEU A 289 -0.82 6.84 -0.70
CA LEU A 289 -1.78 7.86 -1.12
C LEU A 289 -3.23 7.51 -0.76
N ILE A 290 -3.60 6.22 -0.77
CA ILE A 290 -4.90 5.71 -0.31
C ILE A 290 -4.99 5.71 1.23
N LYS A 291 -3.88 5.79 1.96
CA LYS A 291 -3.88 5.93 3.43
C LYS A 291 -4.78 4.90 4.14
N PRO A 292 -4.58 3.57 3.94
CA PRO A 292 -5.24 2.57 4.77
C PRO A 292 -4.85 2.76 6.23
N LYS A 293 -5.60 2.18 7.18
CA LYS A 293 -5.19 2.23 8.60
C LYS A 293 -3.90 1.46 8.84
N LYS A 294 -3.73 0.34 8.13
CA LYS A 294 -2.55 -0.52 8.17
C LYS A 294 -2.10 -0.84 6.76
N PHE A 295 -0.81 -0.74 6.48
CA PHE A 295 -0.20 -1.23 5.26
C PHE A 295 0.80 -2.33 5.64
N ILE A 296 0.73 -3.46 4.97
CA ILE A 296 1.60 -4.61 5.21
C ILE A 296 2.34 -4.87 3.91
N TYR A 297 3.66 -4.80 3.95
CA TYR A 297 4.52 -5.32 2.90
C TYR A 297 4.93 -6.73 3.28
N LEU A 298 4.53 -7.71 2.48
CA LEU A 298 4.81 -9.12 2.67
C LEU A 298 5.74 -9.61 1.56
N ASN A 299 6.99 -9.91 1.93
CA ASN A 299 7.94 -10.52 1.02
C ASN A 299 7.61 -12.01 0.88
N THR A 300 7.38 -12.44 -0.36
CA THR A 300 7.01 -13.81 -0.74
C THR A 300 8.17 -14.57 -1.37
N ASN A 301 9.40 -14.04 -1.27
CA ASN A 301 10.64 -14.72 -1.64
C ASN A 301 11.13 -15.65 -0.51
N ILE A 302 10.21 -16.31 0.17
CA ILE A 302 10.44 -17.28 1.24
C ILE A 302 9.49 -18.47 1.04
N PRO A 303 9.74 -19.63 1.67
CA PRO A 303 8.83 -20.77 1.62
C PRO A 303 7.39 -20.39 1.99
N PHE A 304 6.43 -21.04 1.33
CA PHE A 304 5.01 -20.71 1.45
C PHE A 304 4.50 -20.85 2.90
N GLU A 305 4.93 -21.90 3.60
CA GLU A 305 4.55 -22.20 4.98
C GLU A 305 4.98 -21.07 5.93
N ARG A 306 6.17 -20.49 5.69
CA ARG A 306 6.66 -19.33 6.45
C ARG A 306 5.85 -18.08 6.10
N THR A 307 5.56 -17.87 4.82
CA THR A 307 4.72 -16.74 4.36
C THR A 307 3.33 -16.79 4.98
N GLN A 308 2.72 -17.97 5.10
CA GLN A 308 1.42 -18.19 5.74
C GLN A 308 1.45 -17.84 7.23
N LYS A 309 2.44 -18.34 7.99
CA LYS A 309 2.56 -18.00 9.41
C LYS A 309 2.79 -16.51 9.60
N LEU A 310 3.66 -15.93 8.77
CA LEU A 310 4.04 -14.53 8.84
C LEU A 310 2.84 -13.61 8.57
N VAL A 311 2.05 -13.85 7.51
CA VAL A 311 0.91 -12.96 7.19
C VAL A 311 -0.14 -12.93 8.31
N LEU A 312 -0.35 -14.05 9.01
CA LEU A 312 -1.27 -14.12 10.14
C LEU A 312 -0.73 -13.33 11.34
N LYS A 313 0.56 -13.45 11.64
CA LYS A 313 1.23 -12.62 12.66
C LYS A 313 1.13 -11.13 12.31
N LEU A 314 1.46 -10.74 11.08
CA LEU A 314 1.41 -9.34 10.63
C LEU A 314 0.00 -8.73 10.70
N LEU A 315 -1.04 -9.55 10.51
CA LEU A 315 -2.43 -9.08 10.66
C LEU A 315 -2.79 -8.79 12.12
N SER A 316 -2.20 -9.53 13.07
CA SER A 316 -2.44 -9.39 14.51
C SER A 316 -1.77 -8.18 15.16
N ILE A 317 -0.63 -7.73 14.63
CA ILE A 317 0.11 -6.51 15.02
C ILE A 317 -0.58 -5.28 14.44
#